data_AF-A0A3L7T7D4-F1
#
_entry.id   AF-A0A3L7T7D4-F1
#
_cell.length_a   1.000
_cell.length_b   1.000
_cell.length_c   1.000
_cell.angle_alpha   90.00
_cell.angle_beta   90.00
_cell.angle_gamma   90.00
#
_symmetry.space_group_name_H-M   'P 1'
#
loop_
_entity.id
_entity.type
_entity.pdbx_description
1 polymer ?
#
loop_
_entity_poly.entity_id
_entity_poly.type
_entity_poly.pdbx_seq_one_letter_code
_entity_poly.pdbx_strand_id
1 'polypeptide(L)' 'MITALLGLLRLGFATRLRVGGAYWKWRKETAFGSDPAKWPSAAERRHAMLEYARWTQAMRRHLS' A
#
# COMPACT_ATOMS: atom_id res chain seq x y z
N MET A 1 7.16 12.64 11.78
CA MET A 1 7.63 11.81 10.63
C MET A 1 8.16 10.44 11.05
N ILE A 2 9.05 10.35 12.04
CA ILE A 2 9.68 9.09 12.48
C ILE A 2 8.65 8.06 13.01
N THR A 3 7.64 8.50 13.75
CA THR A 3 6.57 7.64 14.29
C THR A 3 5.72 6.95 13.22
N ALA A 4 5.40 7.64 12.12
CA ALA A 4 4.63 7.05 11.02
C ALA A 4 5.43 5.99 10.25
N LEU A 5 6.73 6.24 10.04
CA LEU A 5 7.64 5.28 9.43
C LEU A 5 7.86 4.06 10.32
N LEU A 6 8.04 4.26 11.63
CA LEU A 6 8.13 3.17 12.61
C LEU A 6 6.83 2.35 12.67
N GLY A 7 5.66 2.99 12.54
CA GLY A 7 4.37 2.31 12.46
C GLY A 7 4.26 1.39 11.23
N LEU A 8 4.63 1.90 10.06
CA LEU A 8 4.69 1.12 8.82
C LEU A 8 5.72 -0.02 8.90
N LEU A 9 6.89 0.24 9.48
CA LEU A 9 7.95 -0.76 9.65
C LEU A 9 7.51 -1.87 10.62
N ARG A 10 6.88 -1.50 11.74
CA ARG A 10 6.33 -2.45 12.73
C ARG A 10 5.21 -3.28 12.12
N LEU A 11 4.34 -2.69 11.31
CA LEU A 11 3.29 -3.41 10.58
C LEU A 11 3.91 -4.38 9.57
N GLY A 12 4.95 -3.95 8.85
CA GLY A 12 5.73 -4.78 7.93
C GLY A 12 6.39 -5.97 8.63
N PHE A 13 7.01 -5.75 9.78
CA PHE A 13 7.61 -6.81 10.61
C PHE A 13 6.56 -7.77 11.19
N ALA A 14 5.48 -7.25 11.77
CA ALA A 14 4.39 -8.06 12.31
C ALA A 14 3.71 -8.93 11.25
N THR A 15 3.62 -8.41 10.01
CA THR A 15 3.09 -9.16 8.86
C THR A 15 4.16 -9.98 8.13
N ARG A 16 5.41 -10.02 8.60
CA ARG A 16 6.57 -10.66 7.92
C ARG A 16 6.76 -10.24 6.46
N LEU A 17 6.34 -9.03 6.10
CA LEU A 17 6.21 -8.57 4.71
C LEU A 17 5.35 -9.50 3.83
N ARG A 18 4.62 -10.44 4.43
CA ARG A 18 3.71 -11.36 3.75
C ARG A 18 2.41 -10.62 3.47
N VAL A 19 2.40 -9.91 2.35
CA VAL A 19 1.24 -9.24 1.76
C VAL A 19 0.18 -10.22 1.18
N GLY A 20 0.14 -11.45 1.68
CA GLY A 20 -0.69 -12.55 1.17
C GLY A 20 -1.74 -13.09 2.15
N GLY A 21 -1.71 -12.71 3.42
CA GLY A 21 -2.67 -13.20 4.43
C GLY A 21 -4.09 -12.66 4.26
N ALA A 22 -5.05 -13.17 5.04
CA ALA A 22 -6.47 -12.81 4.99
C ALA A 22 -6.72 -11.29 5.05
N TYR A 23 -5.97 -10.57 5.91
CA TYR A 23 -6.01 -9.11 5.98
C TYR A 23 -5.67 -8.43 4.65
N TRP A 24 -4.62 -8.88 3.98
CA TRP A 24 -4.20 -8.31 2.69
C TRP A 24 -5.13 -8.72 1.55
N LYS A 25 -5.75 -9.90 1.64
CA LYS A 25 -6.80 -10.32 0.71
C LYS A 25 -7.99 -9.36 0.83
N TRP A 26 -8.50 -9.13 2.04
CA TRP A 26 -9.57 -8.17 2.29
C TRP A 26 -9.20 -6.75 1.83
N ARG A 27 -8.00 -6.25 2.15
CA ARG A 27 -7.53 -4.92 1.71
C ARG A 27 -7.51 -4.76 0.19
N LYS A 28 -7.11 -5.80 -0.55
CA LYS A 28 -7.11 -5.78 -2.02
C LYS A 28 -8.53 -5.89 -2.57
N GLU A 29 -9.39 -6.66 -1.92
CA GLU A 29 -10.81 -6.78 -2.26
C GLU A 29 -11.55 -5.44 -2.09
N THR A 30 -11.30 -4.71 -1.00
CA THR A 30 -11.84 -3.37 -0.80
C THR A 30 -11.32 -2.38 -1.83
N ALA A 31 -10.05 -2.50 -2.24
CA ALA A 31 -9.41 -1.54 -3.14
C ALA A 31 -9.70 -1.79 -4.63
N PHE A 32 -9.83 -3.06 -5.05
CA PHE A 32 -9.94 -3.47 -6.45
C PHE A 32 -11.24 -4.23 -6.76
N GLY A 33 -12.10 -4.44 -5.76
CA GLY A 33 -13.33 -5.21 -5.89
C GLY A 33 -13.15 -6.71 -5.63
N SER A 34 -14.27 -7.43 -5.61
CA SER A 34 -14.35 -8.86 -5.28
C SER A 34 -14.00 -9.82 -6.41
N ASP A 35 -13.77 -9.33 -7.63
CA ASP A 35 -13.41 -10.13 -8.80
C ASP A 35 -11.92 -9.96 -9.16
N PRO A 36 -11.05 -10.95 -8.82
CA PRO A 36 -9.63 -10.89 -9.12
C PRO A 36 -9.30 -10.87 -10.62
N ALA A 37 -10.20 -11.34 -11.48
CA ALA A 37 -9.98 -11.33 -12.93
C ALA A 37 -10.07 -9.92 -13.52
N LYS A 38 -10.75 -9.01 -12.82
CA LYS A 38 -10.85 -7.58 -13.17
C LYS A 38 -9.76 -6.73 -12.49
N TRP A 39 -8.92 -7.35 -11.67
CA TRP A 39 -7.87 -6.61 -10.99
C TRP A 39 -6.78 -6.19 -11.99
N PRO A 40 -6.20 -5.00 -11.82
CA PRO A 40 -5.02 -4.61 -12.59
C PRO A 40 -3.88 -5.60 -12.36
N SER A 41 -2.97 -5.69 -13.33
CA SER A 41 -1.79 -6.54 -13.22
C SER A 41 -0.98 -6.21 -11.95
N ALA A 42 -0.12 -7.15 -11.53
CA ALA A 42 0.73 -6.90 -10.37
C ALA A 42 1.65 -5.67 -10.57
N ALA A 43 2.06 -5.40 -11.81
CA ALA A 43 2.87 -4.25 -12.17
C ALA A 43 2.10 -2.93 -12.04
N GLU A 44 0.88 -2.85 -12.60
CA GLU A 44 0.04 -1.65 -12.52
C GLU A 44 -0.33 -1.30 -11.07
N ARG A 45 -0.62 -2.31 -10.25
CA ARG A 45 -0.88 -2.10 -8.82
C ARG A 45 0.34 -1.51 -8.10
N ARG A 46 1.55 -2.02 -8.39
CA ARG A 46 2.80 -1.46 -7.83
C ARG A 46 3.04 -0.04 -8.33
N HIS A 47 2.77 0.21 -9.61
CA HIS A 47 2.91 1.54 -10.20
C HIS A 47 2.00 2.57 -9.52
N ALA A 48 0.71 2.24 -9.37
CA ALA A 48 -0.25 3.08 -8.68
C ALA A 48 0.13 3.34 -7.20
N MET A 49 0.63 2.32 -6.49
CA MET A 49 1.14 2.50 -5.12
C MET A 49 2.33 3.46 -5.06
N LEU A 50 3.27 3.36 -6.01
CA LEU A 50 4.42 4.26 -6.08
C LEU A 50 4.04 5.69 -6.48
N GLU A 51 3.08 5.84 -7.40
CA GLU A 51 2.54 7.14 -7.81
C GLU A 51 1.88 7.85 -6.63
N TYR A 52 1.03 7.14 -5.88
CA TYR A 52 0.43 7.66 -4.66
C TYR A 52 1.49 8.07 -3.62
N ALA A 53 2.52 7.24 -3.42
CA ALA A 53 3.61 7.55 -2.51
C ALA A 53 4.39 8.81 -2.93
N ARG A 54 4.67 8.96 -4.23
CA ARG A 54 5.33 10.14 -4.81
C ARG A 54 4.48 11.40 -4.61
N TRP A 55 3.19 11.33 -4.92
CA TRP A 55 2.25 12.45 -4.72
C TRP A 55 2.18 12.87 -3.24
N THR A 56 2.04 11.91 -2.33
CA THR A 56 1.99 12.18 -0.89
C THR A 56 3.30 12.81 -0.38
N GLN A 57 4.44 12.40 -0.94
CA GLN A 57 5.73 13.00 -0.62
C GLN A 57 5.85 14.44 -1.16
N ALA A 58 5.35 14.69 -2.38
CA ALA A 58 5.32 16.03 -2.97
C ALA A 58 4.42 16.98 -2.14
N MET A 59 3.22 16.54 -1.76
CA MET A 59 2.35 17.31 -0.85
C MET A 59 3.04 17.63 0.47
N ARG A 60 3.71 16.66 1.09
CA ARG A 60 4.42 16.88 2.36
C ARG A 60 5.55 17.89 2.23
N ARG A 61 6.21 17.97 1.07
CA ARG A 61 7.22 19.01 0.79
C ARG A 61 6.61 20.38 0.54
N HIS A 62 5.36 20.47 0.08
CA HIS A 62 4.65 21.75 -0.06
C HIS A 62 4.04 22.26 1.25
N LEU A 63 3.84 21.37 2.23
CA LEU A 63 3.31 21.68 3.57
C LEU A 63 4.41 21.94 4.62
N SER A 64 5.69 21.81 4.26
CA SER A 64 6.87 22.06 5.12
C SER A 64 7.59 23.34 4.72
#